data_AF-A0A2C5XCP0-F1
#
_entry.id   AF-A0A2C5XCP0-F1
#
_cell.length_a   1.000
_cell.length_b   1.000
_cell.length_c   1.000
_cell.angle_alpha   90.00
_cell.angle_beta   90.00
_cell.angle_gamma   90.00
#
_symmetry.space_group_name_H-M   'P 1'
#
loop_
_entity.id
_entity.type
_entity.pdbx_description
1 polymer ?
#
loop_
_entity_poly.entity_id
_entity_poly.type
_entity_poly.pdbx_seq_one_letter_code
_entity_poly.pdbx_strand_id
1 'polypeptide(L)'
;MLSTRLPAIAVPRLDRAVDDFCNSVTSSSESDLILRRKQALRFLHNADRLVNVMELPSLLTSAVQASPVNYSAALDLHAHVRRLASLHPHSPLVSSILNESDMALGHMAVDLVTVLKAPGLKLAVGLRTVALLRRLVPTILAHIADDALPTLFLVCRLTTLFKTLTALEPLRELADEERLRQSRHFSQGGDLSRVIQRESDAWSRGQQTERYLRRYIEIFREHGFAIVSMSKSIEASFASDIPFNNDDPHQDPLAPSPSPLAAFALHLVLLLLETLNIYLPIVRDRTSRDSILTQVLYCAGSLGRLGADFSMLLASIGVDDWDQLVKRHRLLAGRLESVIGEHRSHD
;
A
#
# COMPACT_ATOMS: atom_id res chain seq x y z
N MET A 1 -31.71 52.74 70.38
CA MET A 1 -33.08 52.39 69.94
C MET A 1 -33.29 52.85 68.50
N LEU A 2 -32.83 52.07 67.51
CA LEU A 2 -33.18 52.28 66.10
C LEU A 2 -33.92 51.03 65.65
N SER A 3 -35.23 51.05 65.89
CA SER A 3 -36.16 49.99 65.53
C SER A 3 -36.31 49.93 64.01
N THR A 4 -35.77 48.86 63.44
CA THR A 4 -36.27 48.09 62.29
C THR A 4 -37.66 48.54 61.78
N ARG A 5 -37.69 49.44 60.78
CA ARG A 5 -38.91 49.76 60.01
C ARG A 5 -38.70 49.49 58.52
N LEU A 6 -38.66 48.20 58.19
CA LEU A 6 -39.16 47.61 56.95
C LEU A 6 -39.95 46.41 57.47
N PRO A 7 -41.26 46.14 57.21
CA PRO A 7 -41.96 46.23 55.90
C PRO A 7 -43.53 46.29 55.95
N ALA A 8 -44.23 47.34 55.47
CA ALA A 8 -45.71 47.29 55.36
C ALA A 8 -46.23 47.30 53.90
N ILE A 9 -45.51 47.97 53.00
CA ILE A 9 -45.91 48.12 51.59
C ILE A 9 -45.28 47.02 50.70
N ALA A 10 -44.19 46.42 51.16
CA ALA A 10 -43.47 45.39 50.40
C ALA A 10 -44.18 44.03 50.43
N VAL A 11 -44.83 43.67 51.54
CA VAL A 11 -45.50 42.38 51.75
C VAL A 11 -46.68 42.17 50.78
N PRO A 12 -47.65 43.10 50.64
CA PRO A 12 -48.78 42.90 49.72
C PRO A 12 -48.39 42.98 48.24
N ARG A 13 -47.30 43.67 47.90
CA ARG A 13 -46.73 43.66 46.54
C ARG A 13 -46.04 42.33 46.23
N LEU A 14 -45.40 41.74 47.24
CA LEU A 14 -44.82 40.41 47.14
C LEU A 14 -45.93 39.35 47.00
N ASP A 15 -46.98 39.42 47.81
CA ASP A 15 -48.12 38.48 47.72
C ASP A 15 -48.81 38.56 46.36
N ARG A 16 -49.08 39.76 45.83
CA ARG A 16 -49.62 39.88 44.46
C ARG A 16 -48.69 39.33 43.40
N ALA A 17 -47.39 39.58 43.51
CA ALA A 17 -46.42 39.02 42.56
C ALA A 17 -46.32 37.49 42.67
N VAL A 18 -46.52 36.94 43.88
CA VAL A 18 -46.57 35.49 44.13
C VAL A 18 -47.86 34.90 43.55
N ASP A 19 -49.01 35.55 43.73
CA ASP A 19 -50.28 35.10 43.15
C ASP A 19 -50.28 35.18 41.62
N ASP A 20 -49.74 36.27 41.05
CA ASP A 20 -49.55 36.42 39.60
C ASP A 20 -48.60 35.34 39.06
N PHE A 21 -47.53 35.03 39.80
CA PHE A 21 -46.63 33.92 39.47
C PHE A 21 -47.34 32.56 39.54
N CYS A 22 -48.04 32.26 40.64
CA CYS A 22 -48.81 31.03 40.84
C CYS A 22 -49.88 30.83 39.75
N ASN A 23 -50.58 31.90 39.36
CA ASN A 23 -51.61 31.88 38.32
C ASN A 23 -51.00 31.73 36.92
N SER A 24 -49.83 32.32 36.65
CA SER A 24 -49.11 32.16 35.38
C SER A 24 -48.51 30.76 35.20
N VAL A 25 -48.06 30.13 36.28
CA VAL A 25 -47.45 28.78 36.25
C VAL A 25 -48.49 27.67 36.06
N THR A 26 -49.71 27.85 36.55
CA THR A 26 -50.75 26.80 36.61
C THR A 26 -51.70 26.74 35.40
N SER A 27 -51.75 27.76 34.53
CA SER A 27 -52.88 27.93 33.62
C SER A 27 -52.68 27.46 32.17
N SER A 28 -51.47 27.48 31.59
CA SER A 28 -51.23 26.89 30.25
C SER A 28 -49.76 26.79 29.82
N SER A 29 -48.83 27.53 30.43
CA SER A 29 -47.39 27.49 30.13
C SER A 29 -46.61 26.38 30.86
N GLU A 30 -47.33 25.57 31.64
CA GLU A 30 -46.82 24.51 32.50
C GLU A 30 -46.13 23.39 31.71
N SER A 31 -46.53 23.13 30.47
CA SER A 31 -45.81 22.18 29.62
C SER A 31 -44.49 22.75 29.17
N ASP A 32 -44.47 23.91 28.52
CA ASP A 32 -43.35 24.31 27.69
C ASP A 32 -42.20 24.93 28.47
N LEU A 33 -42.49 25.77 29.47
CA LEU A 33 -41.45 26.38 30.32
C LEU A 33 -40.85 25.35 31.29
N ILE A 34 -41.67 24.46 31.84
CA ILE A 34 -41.19 23.38 32.72
C ILE A 34 -40.50 22.30 31.91
N LEU A 35 -40.97 21.96 30.69
CA LEU A 35 -40.24 21.08 29.77
C LEU A 35 -38.89 21.68 29.41
N ARG A 36 -38.83 22.98 29.05
CA ARG A 36 -37.55 23.66 28.77
C ARG A 36 -36.62 23.63 29.98
N ARG A 37 -37.12 23.90 31.19
CA ARG A 37 -36.31 23.85 32.41
C ARG A 37 -35.84 22.43 32.72
N LYS A 38 -36.71 21.42 32.58
CA LYS A 38 -36.36 20.00 32.75
C LYS A 38 -35.34 19.55 31.70
N GLN A 39 -35.49 19.98 30.45
CA GLN A 39 -34.53 19.73 29.37
C GLN A 39 -33.19 20.39 29.68
N ALA A 40 -33.18 21.67 30.06
CA ALA A 40 -31.97 22.40 30.42
C ALA A 40 -31.22 21.77 31.61
N LEU A 41 -31.94 21.31 32.64
CA LEU A 41 -31.35 20.59 33.77
C LEU A 41 -30.79 19.23 33.35
N ARG A 42 -31.48 18.50 32.46
CA ARG A 42 -30.96 17.25 31.88
C ARG A 42 -29.72 17.48 31.02
N PHE A 43 -29.67 18.57 30.27
CA PHE A 43 -28.49 18.97 29.51
C PHE A 43 -27.33 19.31 30.42
N LEU A 44 -27.54 20.15 31.44
CA LEU A 44 -26.52 20.50 32.43
C LEU A 44 -25.96 19.26 33.13
N HIS A 45 -26.82 18.31 33.51
CA HIS A 45 -26.37 17.08 34.17
C HIS A 45 -25.56 16.15 33.25
N ASN A 46 -25.80 16.19 31.94
CA ASN A 46 -25.10 15.35 30.96
C ASN A 46 -24.01 16.11 30.18
N ALA A 47 -23.76 17.39 30.51
CA ALA A 47 -22.86 18.25 29.75
C ALA A 47 -21.45 17.66 29.67
N ASP A 48 -20.87 17.24 30.80
CA ASP A 48 -19.53 16.64 30.85
C ASP A 48 -19.43 15.37 29.99
N ARG A 49 -20.48 14.55 29.97
CA ARG A 49 -20.52 13.32 29.15
C ARG A 49 -20.56 13.64 27.66
N LEU A 50 -21.31 14.67 27.27
CA LEU A 50 -21.38 15.12 25.87
C LEU A 50 -20.06 15.71 25.42
N VAL A 51 -19.37 16.47 26.28
CA VAL A 51 -18.03 16.99 26.00
C VAL A 51 -17.05 15.84 25.80
N ASN A 52 -17.01 14.86 26.70
CA ASN A 52 -16.15 13.68 26.54
C ASN A 52 -16.42 12.93 25.22
N VAL A 53 -17.68 12.82 24.80
CA VAL A 53 -18.06 12.20 23.53
C VAL A 53 -17.56 13.02 22.33
N MET A 54 -17.65 14.35 22.42
CA MET A 54 -17.12 15.27 21.41
C MET A 54 -15.58 15.28 21.34
N GLU A 55 -14.89 14.88 22.40
CA GLU A 55 -13.43 14.74 22.42
C GLU A 55 -12.93 13.42 21.81
N LEU A 56 -13.81 12.43 21.58
CA LEU A 56 -13.39 11.13 21.03
C LEU A 56 -12.68 11.24 19.66
N PRO A 57 -13.15 12.06 18.69
CA PRO A 57 -12.47 12.19 17.40
C PRO A 57 -11.09 12.84 17.51
N SER A 58 -10.93 13.83 18.39
CA SER A 58 -9.63 14.49 18.60
C SER A 58 -8.64 13.55 19.30
N LEU A 59 -9.11 12.75 20.27
CA LEU A 59 -8.31 11.69 20.89
C LEU A 59 -7.88 10.62 19.89
N LEU A 60 -8.79 10.19 19.01
CA LEU A 60 -8.49 9.23 17.95
C LEU A 60 -7.45 9.82 16.99
N THR A 61 -7.61 11.07 16.54
CA THR A 61 -6.65 11.76 15.67
C THR A 61 -5.27 11.84 16.35
N SER A 62 -5.22 12.16 17.64
CA SER A 62 -3.97 12.16 18.39
C SER A 62 -3.35 10.76 18.51
N ALA A 63 -4.15 9.70 18.66
CA ALA A 63 -3.66 8.32 18.73
C ALA A 63 -3.07 7.84 17.39
N VAL A 64 -3.64 8.30 16.27
CA VAL A 64 -3.16 8.03 14.91
C VAL A 64 -1.85 8.78 14.63
N GLN A 65 -1.74 10.04 15.08
CA GLN A 65 -0.55 10.87 14.86
C GLN A 65 0.58 10.63 15.86
N ALA A 66 0.32 9.91 16.95
CA ALA A 66 1.33 9.61 17.97
C ALA A 66 2.52 8.83 17.38
N SER A 67 3.72 9.06 17.91
CA SER A 67 4.92 8.30 17.56
C SER A 67 5.48 7.61 18.82
N PRO A 68 5.37 6.28 18.96
CA PRO A 68 4.79 5.31 18.01
C PRO A 68 3.25 5.36 17.95
N VAL A 69 2.70 5.06 16.77
CA VAL A 69 1.24 5.07 16.55
C VAL A 69 0.57 4.04 17.43
N ASN A 70 -0.47 4.46 18.18
CA ASN A 70 -1.20 3.57 19.07
C ASN A 70 -2.42 2.96 18.36
N TYR A 71 -2.14 1.96 17.54
CA TYR A 71 -3.11 1.30 16.66
C TYR A 71 -4.29 0.67 17.39
N SER A 72 -4.06 0.00 18.53
CA SER A 72 -5.12 -0.67 19.28
C SER A 72 -6.09 0.35 19.88
N ALA A 73 -5.58 1.41 20.49
CA ALA A 73 -6.41 2.46 21.07
C ALA A 73 -7.24 3.18 20.00
N ALA A 74 -6.66 3.49 18.84
CA ALA A 74 -7.40 4.12 17.73
C ALA A 74 -8.58 3.25 17.24
N LEU A 75 -8.36 1.94 17.09
CA LEU A 75 -9.39 0.99 16.68
C LEU A 75 -10.49 0.82 17.75
N ASP A 76 -10.11 0.76 19.03
CA ASP A 76 -11.06 0.62 20.14
C ASP A 76 -11.94 1.87 20.29
N LEU A 77 -11.34 3.07 20.16
CA LEU A 77 -12.06 4.35 20.17
C LEU A 77 -13.05 4.42 19.01
N HIS A 78 -12.63 4.08 17.80
CA HIS A 78 -13.52 4.06 16.65
C HIS A 78 -14.66 3.02 16.82
N ALA A 79 -14.36 1.83 17.34
CA ALA A 79 -15.40 0.83 17.65
C ALA A 79 -16.39 1.31 18.72
N HIS A 80 -15.95 2.15 19.66
CA HIS A 80 -16.85 2.80 20.61
C HIS A 80 -17.76 3.84 19.93
N VAL A 81 -17.20 4.72 19.09
CA VAL A 81 -17.95 5.72 18.31
C VAL A 81 -18.99 5.05 17.39
N ARG A 82 -18.63 3.95 16.73
CA ARG A 82 -19.56 3.21 15.87
C ARG A 82 -20.72 2.57 16.65
N ARG A 83 -20.43 2.02 17.83
CA ARG A 83 -21.48 1.52 18.74
C ARG A 83 -22.40 2.67 19.19
N LEU A 84 -21.84 3.82 19.53
CA LEU A 84 -22.62 5.01 19.89
C LEU A 84 -23.56 5.44 18.75
N ALA A 85 -23.07 5.43 17.50
CA ALA A 85 -23.87 5.73 16.32
C ALA A 85 -25.01 4.73 16.10
N SER A 86 -24.78 3.43 16.36
CA SER A 86 -25.86 2.43 16.30
C SER A 86 -26.92 2.62 17.39
N LEU A 87 -26.53 3.10 18.57
CA LEU A 87 -27.45 3.34 19.69
C LEU A 87 -28.26 4.63 19.52
N HIS A 88 -27.73 5.60 18.78
CA HIS A 88 -28.37 6.91 18.56
C HIS A 88 -28.42 7.34 17.08
N PRO A 89 -29.17 6.62 16.21
CA PRO A 89 -29.18 6.89 14.77
C PRO A 89 -29.77 8.26 14.38
N HIS A 90 -30.65 8.81 15.22
CA HIS A 90 -31.35 10.07 14.93
C HIS A 90 -30.59 11.33 15.39
N SER A 91 -29.41 11.19 16.00
CA SER A 91 -28.64 12.32 16.52
C SER A 91 -27.67 12.88 15.46
N PRO A 92 -27.82 14.14 15.03
CA PRO A 92 -26.90 14.73 14.06
C PRO A 92 -25.48 14.88 14.63
N LEU A 93 -25.35 15.12 15.95
CA LEU A 93 -24.05 15.23 16.62
C LEU A 93 -23.28 13.91 16.55
N VAL A 94 -23.93 12.79 16.83
CA VAL A 94 -23.29 11.46 16.77
C VAL A 94 -22.91 11.10 15.34
N SER A 95 -23.72 11.48 14.35
CA SER A 95 -23.37 11.31 12.94
C SER A 95 -22.13 12.12 12.53
N SER A 96 -21.98 13.34 13.06
CA SER A 96 -20.79 14.18 12.82
C SER A 96 -19.54 13.55 13.43
N ILE A 97 -19.63 13.07 14.67
CA ILE A 97 -18.53 12.40 15.38
C ILE A 97 -18.11 11.11 14.66
N LEU A 98 -19.08 10.34 14.16
CA LEU A 98 -18.79 9.14 13.37
C LEU A 98 -18.00 9.50 12.11
N ASN A 99 -18.49 10.48 11.33
CA ASN A 99 -17.81 10.93 10.11
C ASN A 99 -16.39 11.42 10.39
N GLU A 100 -16.18 12.21 11.45
CA GLU A 100 -14.85 12.68 11.84
C GLU A 100 -13.93 11.52 12.24
N SER A 101 -14.46 10.53 12.96
CA SER A 101 -13.73 9.31 13.31
C SER A 101 -13.35 8.46 12.08
N ASP A 102 -14.25 8.38 11.09
CA ASP A 102 -14.03 7.66 9.83
C ASP A 102 -12.94 8.35 9.00
N MET A 103 -12.96 9.68 8.95
CA MET A 103 -11.91 10.46 8.28
C MET A 103 -10.54 10.22 8.91
N ALA A 104 -10.45 10.20 10.25
CA ALA A 104 -9.20 9.98 10.95
C ALA A 104 -8.66 8.54 10.75
N LEU A 105 -9.53 7.52 10.71
CA LEU A 105 -9.13 6.17 10.29
C LEU A 105 -8.74 6.09 8.80
N GLY A 106 -9.40 6.86 7.95
CA GLY A 106 -9.01 7.02 6.54
C GLY A 106 -7.59 7.54 6.40
N HIS A 107 -7.23 8.59 7.15
CA HIS A 107 -5.85 9.12 7.20
C HIS A 107 -4.85 8.06 7.65
N MET A 108 -5.17 7.31 8.70
CA MET A 108 -4.36 6.20 9.18
C MET A 108 -4.13 5.12 8.10
N ALA A 109 -5.16 4.78 7.33
CA ALA A 109 -5.04 3.83 6.22
C ALA A 109 -4.13 4.37 5.10
N VAL A 110 -4.23 5.66 4.78
CA VAL A 110 -3.33 6.32 3.83
C VAL A 110 -1.89 6.27 4.31
N ASP A 111 -1.64 6.56 5.59
CA ASP A 111 -0.29 6.51 6.18
C ASP A 111 0.29 5.09 6.12
N LEU A 112 -0.50 4.06 6.43
CA LEU A 112 -0.08 2.66 6.28
C LEU A 112 0.25 2.30 4.83
N VAL A 113 -0.54 2.78 3.87
CA VAL A 113 -0.26 2.61 2.44
C VAL A 113 1.05 3.33 2.05
N THR A 114 1.34 4.50 2.62
CA THR A 114 2.62 5.18 2.37
C THR A 114 3.81 4.37 2.90
N VAL A 115 3.66 3.72 4.05
CA VAL A 115 4.67 2.81 4.63
C VAL A 115 4.90 1.61 3.70
N LEU A 116 3.83 1.02 3.12
CA LEU A 116 3.96 -0.07 2.15
C LEU A 116 4.70 0.36 0.86
N LYS A 117 4.57 1.62 0.46
CA LYS A 117 5.25 2.18 -0.72
C LYS A 117 6.72 2.52 -0.46
N ALA A 118 7.24 2.38 0.76
CA ALA A 118 8.63 2.67 1.08
C ALA A 118 9.61 1.65 0.40
N PRO A 119 10.71 2.12 -0.23
CA PRO A 119 11.63 1.27 -0.99
C PRO A 119 12.43 0.28 -0.14
N GLY A 120 12.63 0.56 1.15
CA GLY A 120 13.39 -0.28 2.08
C GLY A 120 12.54 -1.03 3.12
N LEU A 121 11.29 -1.38 2.78
CA LEU A 121 10.39 -2.01 3.76
C LEU A 121 10.91 -3.40 4.17
N LYS A 122 11.12 -3.58 5.47
CA LYS A 122 11.52 -4.86 6.08
C LYS A 122 10.31 -5.76 6.26
N LEU A 123 10.50 -7.09 6.18
CA LEU A 123 9.44 -8.09 6.35
C LEU A 123 8.61 -7.88 7.62
N ALA A 124 9.27 -7.67 8.77
CA ALA A 124 8.58 -7.46 10.05
C ALA A 124 7.72 -6.19 10.09
N VAL A 125 8.10 -5.14 9.36
CA VAL A 125 7.27 -3.92 9.25
C VAL A 125 6.12 -4.19 8.28
N GLY A 126 6.39 -4.82 7.13
CA GLY A 126 5.38 -5.19 6.15
C GLY A 126 4.27 -6.08 6.72
N LEU A 127 4.62 -7.15 7.45
CA LEU A 127 3.66 -8.04 8.10
C LEU A 127 2.76 -7.28 9.08
N ARG A 128 3.35 -6.42 9.92
CA ARG A 128 2.59 -5.60 10.87
C ARG A 128 1.65 -4.62 10.15
N THR A 129 2.14 -3.90 9.15
CA THR A 129 1.34 -2.95 8.37
C THR A 129 0.18 -3.64 7.65
N VAL A 130 0.41 -4.80 7.04
CA VAL A 130 -0.64 -5.59 6.37
C VAL A 130 -1.64 -6.15 7.38
N ALA A 131 -1.20 -6.67 8.53
CA ALA A 131 -2.09 -7.12 9.59
C ALA A 131 -3.00 -5.99 10.12
N LEU A 132 -2.46 -4.77 10.23
CA LEU A 132 -3.22 -3.58 10.63
C LEU A 132 -4.23 -3.17 9.55
N LEU A 133 -3.83 -3.15 8.29
CA LEU A 133 -4.74 -2.88 7.17
C LEU A 133 -5.87 -3.92 7.11
N ARG A 134 -5.59 -5.21 7.36
CA ARG A 134 -6.62 -6.26 7.43
C ARG A 134 -7.70 -5.96 8.48
N ARG A 135 -7.33 -5.33 9.60
CA ARG A 135 -8.29 -4.94 10.65
C ARG A 135 -9.07 -3.68 10.30
N LEU A 136 -8.48 -2.79 9.50
CA LEU A 136 -9.08 -1.50 9.09
C LEU A 136 -9.99 -1.63 7.86
N VAL A 137 -9.64 -2.50 6.90
CA VAL A 137 -10.39 -2.64 5.64
C VAL A 137 -11.87 -3.00 5.87
N PRO A 138 -12.23 -3.99 6.71
CA PRO A 138 -13.64 -4.29 6.97
C PRO A 138 -14.40 -3.13 7.61
N THR A 139 -13.72 -2.28 8.40
CA THR A 139 -14.36 -1.13 9.05
C THR A 139 -14.64 0.03 8.10
N ILE A 140 -13.77 0.26 7.11
CA ILE A 140 -13.90 1.37 6.15
C ILE A 140 -14.66 0.93 4.89
N LEU A 141 -14.46 -0.32 4.46
CA LEU A 141 -14.92 -0.86 3.19
C LEU A 141 -15.59 -2.22 3.43
N ALA A 142 -16.79 -2.16 4.03
CA ALA A 142 -17.60 -3.34 4.38
C ALA A 142 -17.90 -4.30 3.20
N HIS A 143 -17.68 -3.87 1.96
CA HIS A 143 -17.93 -4.64 0.74
C HIS A 143 -16.68 -5.20 0.07
N ILE A 144 -15.48 -4.92 0.58
CA ILE A 144 -14.25 -5.43 -0.02
C ILE A 144 -13.91 -6.79 0.58
N ALA A 145 -13.84 -7.80 -0.28
CA ALA A 145 -13.41 -9.14 0.07
C ALA A 145 -11.98 -9.14 0.65
N ASP A 146 -11.72 -10.05 1.59
CA ASP A 146 -10.40 -10.24 2.22
C ASP A 146 -9.26 -10.44 1.18
N ASP A 147 -9.61 -10.88 -0.03
CA ASP A 147 -8.71 -11.08 -1.18
C ASP A 147 -8.14 -9.78 -1.77
N ALA A 148 -8.66 -8.61 -1.39
CA ALA A 148 -8.17 -7.32 -1.88
C ALA A 148 -6.87 -6.86 -1.18
N LEU A 149 -6.54 -7.40 -0.01
CA LEU A 149 -5.36 -6.97 0.73
C LEU A 149 -4.04 -7.43 0.07
N PRO A 150 -3.90 -8.69 -0.39
CA PRO A 150 -2.74 -9.10 -1.18
C PRO A 150 -2.58 -8.30 -2.47
N THR A 151 -3.67 -8.01 -3.18
CA THR A 151 -3.63 -7.19 -4.40
C THR A 151 -3.20 -5.76 -4.10
N LEU A 152 -3.74 -5.14 -3.04
CA LEU A 152 -3.33 -3.80 -2.60
C LEU A 152 -1.83 -3.74 -2.27
N PHE A 153 -1.31 -4.75 -1.55
CA PHE A 153 0.11 -4.85 -1.25
C PHE A 153 0.93 -4.89 -2.56
N LEU A 154 0.57 -5.77 -3.48
CA LEU A 154 1.25 -5.92 -4.77
C LEU A 154 1.23 -4.62 -5.59
N VAL A 155 0.09 -3.92 -5.65
CA VAL A 155 -0.02 -2.62 -6.35
C VAL A 155 0.86 -1.55 -5.72
N CYS A 156 0.89 -1.47 -4.38
CA CYS A 156 1.77 -0.54 -3.67
C CYS A 156 3.24 -0.82 -4.00
N ARG A 157 3.62 -2.10 -4.01
CA ARG A 157 4.98 -2.52 -4.35
C ARG A 157 5.34 -2.32 -5.81
N LEU A 158 4.42 -2.57 -6.73
CA LEU A 158 4.58 -2.29 -8.15
C LEU A 158 4.82 -0.79 -8.38
N THR A 159 4.07 0.06 -7.67
CA THR A 159 4.27 1.51 -7.73
C THR A 159 5.68 1.91 -7.29
N THR A 160 6.20 1.28 -6.23
CA THR A 160 7.58 1.52 -5.77
C THR A 160 8.60 1.04 -6.79
N LEU A 161 8.42 -0.14 -7.40
CA LEU A 161 9.26 -0.64 -8.47
C LEU A 161 9.27 0.31 -9.68
N PHE A 162 8.11 0.77 -10.13
CA PHE A 162 8.06 1.72 -11.23
C PHE A 162 8.78 3.03 -10.89
N LYS A 163 8.63 3.54 -9.67
CA LYS A 163 9.37 4.74 -9.23
C LYS A 163 10.88 4.55 -9.28
N THR A 164 11.39 3.38 -8.88
CA THR A 164 12.83 3.09 -8.95
C THR A 164 13.30 2.88 -10.39
N LEU A 165 12.48 2.29 -11.25
CA LEU A 165 12.76 2.17 -12.69
C LEU A 165 12.72 3.52 -13.41
N THR A 166 11.79 4.42 -13.06
CA THR A 166 11.77 5.79 -13.59
C THR A 166 12.97 6.61 -13.13
N ALA A 167 13.64 6.25 -12.04
CA ALA A 167 14.91 6.90 -11.69
C ALA A 167 16.05 6.56 -12.68
N LEU A 168 15.88 5.51 -13.49
CA LEU A 168 16.78 5.15 -14.58
C LEU A 168 16.48 5.87 -15.89
N GLU A 169 15.49 6.77 -15.92
CA GLU A 169 15.12 7.57 -17.10
C GLU A 169 16.33 8.17 -17.83
N PRO A 170 17.33 8.80 -17.15
CA PRO A 170 18.47 9.38 -17.85
C PRO A 170 19.34 8.34 -18.57
N LEU A 171 19.48 7.14 -17.99
CA LEU A 171 20.20 6.04 -18.64
C LEU A 171 19.39 5.44 -19.79
N ARG A 172 18.06 5.43 -19.67
CA ARG A 172 17.15 4.97 -20.71
C ARG A 172 17.22 5.90 -21.93
N GLU A 173 17.18 7.21 -21.71
CA GLU A 173 17.30 8.22 -22.77
C GLU A 173 18.61 8.05 -23.57
N LEU A 174 19.74 7.84 -22.88
CA LEU A 174 21.02 7.58 -23.54
C LEU A 174 21.01 6.29 -24.37
N ALA A 175 20.36 5.23 -23.87
CA ALA A 175 20.19 3.98 -24.59
C ALA A 175 19.26 4.14 -25.82
N ASP A 176 18.18 4.92 -25.68
CA ASP A 176 17.26 5.22 -26.77
C ASP A 176 17.91 6.08 -27.86
N GLU A 177 18.73 7.07 -27.49
CA GLU A 177 19.53 7.83 -28.46
C GLU A 177 20.48 6.92 -29.25
N GLU A 178 21.15 6.00 -28.56
CA GLU A 178 22.06 5.02 -29.16
C GLU A 178 21.30 4.08 -30.13
N ARG A 179 20.11 3.63 -29.73
CA ARG A 179 19.19 2.84 -30.56
C ARG A 179 18.79 3.58 -31.84
N LEU A 180 18.39 4.85 -31.72
CA LEU A 180 17.97 5.68 -32.84
C LEU A 180 19.12 5.97 -33.79
N ARG A 181 20.33 6.23 -33.28
CA ARG A 181 21.55 6.38 -34.09
C ARG A 181 21.81 5.12 -34.90
N GLN A 182 21.68 3.93 -34.30
CA GLN A 182 21.88 2.66 -35.01
C GLN A 182 20.85 2.43 -36.14
N SER A 183 19.58 2.79 -35.94
CA SER A 183 18.54 2.68 -36.96
C SER A 183 18.82 3.60 -38.17
N ARG A 184 19.23 4.85 -37.92
CA ARG A 184 19.62 5.81 -38.97
C ARG A 184 20.86 5.38 -39.75
N HIS A 185 21.81 4.71 -39.08
CA HIS A 185 23.01 4.18 -39.73
C HIS A 185 22.73 3.04 -40.72
N PHE A 186 21.64 2.29 -40.55
CA PHE A 186 21.26 1.23 -41.50
C PHE A 186 20.63 1.78 -42.78
N SER A 187 20.13 3.03 -42.77
CA SER A 187 19.36 3.63 -43.87
C SER A 187 20.19 4.54 -44.78
N GLN A 188 21.38 5.02 -44.36
CA GLN A 188 22.28 5.83 -45.19
C GLN A 188 23.61 5.12 -45.49
N GLY A 189 23.61 4.28 -46.53
CA GLY A 189 24.82 3.71 -47.12
C GLY A 189 25.32 4.56 -48.28
N GLY A 190 26.40 5.32 -48.08
CA GLY A 190 27.10 6.01 -49.17
C GLY A 190 27.87 7.25 -48.71
N ASP A 191 29.02 7.08 -48.05
CA ASP A 191 30.09 8.09 -48.05
C ASP A 191 31.39 7.56 -47.45
N LEU A 192 32.51 7.78 -48.13
CA LEU A 192 33.83 7.20 -47.82
C LEU A 192 34.49 7.87 -46.58
N SER A 193 34.21 9.15 -46.31
CA SER A 193 34.68 9.84 -45.09
C SER A 193 34.09 9.28 -43.79
N ARG A 194 32.96 8.57 -43.85
CA ARG A 194 32.34 7.92 -42.68
C ARG A 194 33.07 6.64 -42.26
N VAL A 195 33.99 6.11 -43.07
CA VAL A 195 34.69 4.85 -42.80
C VAL A 195 35.74 4.98 -41.67
N ILE A 196 36.39 6.15 -41.56
CA ILE A 196 37.39 6.39 -40.50
C ILE A 196 36.71 6.72 -39.16
N GLN A 197 35.58 7.46 -39.17
CA GLN A 197 34.73 7.65 -37.98
C GLN A 197 34.03 6.35 -37.53
N ARG A 198 33.75 5.42 -38.47
CA ARG A 198 33.14 4.11 -38.17
C ARG A 198 33.94 3.26 -37.20
N GLU A 199 35.27 3.32 -37.19
CA GLU A 199 36.10 2.51 -36.27
C GLU A 199 36.09 3.05 -34.84
N SER A 200 36.14 4.38 -34.67
CA SER A 200 36.01 5.05 -33.36
C SER A 200 34.63 4.80 -32.74
N ASP A 201 33.55 4.98 -33.52
CA ASP A 201 32.19 4.79 -33.03
C ASP A 201 31.84 3.31 -32.84
N ALA A 202 32.45 2.38 -33.60
CA ALA A 202 32.24 0.96 -33.41
C ALA A 202 32.65 0.47 -32.02
N TRP A 203 33.66 1.07 -31.41
CA TRP A 203 34.14 0.70 -30.08
C TRP A 203 33.22 1.18 -28.96
N SER A 204 32.48 2.27 -29.16
CA SER A 204 31.50 2.80 -28.19
C SER A 204 30.08 2.26 -28.38
N ARG A 205 29.80 1.51 -29.46
CA ARG A 205 28.44 1.04 -29.80
C ARG A 205 27.93 -0.03 -28.84
N GLY A 206 26.80 0.28 -28.21
CA GLY A 206 26.07 -0.55 -27.28
C GLY A 206 26.47 -0.35 -25.82
N GLN A 207 27.47 0.49 -25.50
CA GLN A 207 27.96 0.63 -24.13
C GLN A 207 26.96 1.32 -23.19
N GLN A 208 26.23 2.34 -23.67
CA GLN A 208 25.22 3.00 -22.85
C GLN A 208 24.00 2.11 -22.66
N THR A 209 23.60 1.42 -23.73
CA THR A 209 22.55 0.40 -23.69
C THR A 209 22.88 -0.74 -22.74
N GLU A 210 24.13 -1.21 -22.74
CA GLU A 210 24.62 -2.22 -21.80
C GLU A 210 24.53 -1.73 -20.35
N ARG A 211 25.00 -0.51 -20.07
CA ARG A 211 24.93 0.09 -18.71
C ARG A 211 23.49 0.20 -18.23
N TYR A 212 22.59 0.66 -19.09
CA TYR A 212 21.16 0.71 -18.78
C TYR A 212 20.61 -0.67 -18.45
N LEU A 213 20.84 -1.67 -19.31
CA LEU A 213 20.36 -3.04 -19.11
C LEU A 213 20.90 -3.67 -17.82
N ARG A 214 22.20 -3.54 -17.54
CA ARG A 214 22.80 -4.05 -16.30
C ARG A 214 22.11 -3.44 -15.07
N ARG A 215 21.94 -2.11 -15.07
CA ARG A 215 21.31 -1.44 -13.93
C ARG A 215 19.82 -1.76 -13.79
N TYR A 216 19.11 -1.89 -14.91
CA TYR A 216 17.72 -2.31 -14.95
C TYR A 216 17.56 -3.72 -14.35
N ILE A 217 18.38 -4.68 -14.78
CA ILE A 217 18.33 -6.08 -14.31
C ILE A 217 18.68 -6.17 -12.83
N GLU A 218 19.65 -5.39 -12.34
CA GLU A 218 19.97 -5.31 -10.92
C GLU A 218 18.78 -4.88 -10.08
N ILE A 219 18.16 -3.74 -10.44
CA ILE A 219 17.01 -3.18 -9.71
C ILE A 219 15.81 -4.14 -9.80
N PHE A 220 15.53 -4.66 -10.99
CA PHE A 220 14.45 -5.62 -11.23
C PHE A 220 14.65 -6.88 -10.39
N ARG A 221 15.85 -7.47 -10.38
CA ARG A 221 16.13 -8.70 -9.61
C ARG A 221 15.94 -8.46 -8.12
N GLU A 222 16.49 -7.37 -7.59
CA GLU A 222 16.43 -7.05 -6.17
C GLU A 222 14.99 -6.80 -5.72
N HIS A 223 14.27 -5.90 -6.41
CA HIS A 223 12.91 -5.53 -6.04
C HIS A 223 11.92 -6.65 -6.37
N GLY A 224 12.02 -7.28 -7.53
CA GLY A 224 11.15 -8.38 -7.94
C GLY A 224 11.19 -9.55 -6.96
N PHE A 225 12.40 -9.98 -6.56
CA PHE A 225 12.56 -11.03 -5.56
C PHE A 225 11.98 -10.63 -4.19
N ALA A 226 12.30 -9.42 -3.71
CA ALA A 226 11.83 -8.94 -2.42
C ALA A 226 10.29 -8.85 -2.36
N ILE A 227 9.65 -8.39 -3.44
CA ILE A 227 8.19 -8.25 -3.51
C ILE A 227 7.52 -9.61 -3.52
N VAL A 228 7.93 -10.53 -4.40
CA VAL A 228 7.33 -11.86 -4.50
C VAL A 228 7.57 -12.66 -3.22
N SER A 229 8.78 -12.61 -2.66
CA SER A 229 9.11 -13.30 -1.40
C SER A 229 8.28 -12.76 -0.24
N MET A 230 8.16 -11.44 -0.09
CA MET A 230 7.38 -10.84 1.00
C MET A 230 5.88 -11.13 0.84
N SER A 231 5.36 -11.09 -0.39
CA SER A 231 3.97 -11.44 -0.67
C SER A 231 3.66 -12.87 -0.29
N LYS A 232 4.54 -13.83 -0.63
CA LYS A 232 4.41 -15.22 -0.19
C LYS A 232 4.43 -15.37 1.33
N SER A 233 5.33 -14.66 2.01
CA SER A 233 5.39 -14.70 3.48
C SER A 233 4.15 -14.11 4.12
N ILE A 234 3.60 -13.03 3.55
CA ILE A 234 2.34 -12.42 3.96
C ILE A 234 1.20 -13.43 3.76
N GLU A 235 1.02 -13.96 2.55
CA GLU A 235 -0.02 -14.95 2.24
C GLU A 235 0.09 -16.17 3.16
N ALA A 236 1.29 -16.72 3.39
CA ALA A 236 1.51 -17.85 4.29
C ALA A 236 1.18 -17.53 5.75
N SER A 237 1.47 -16.31 6.22
CA SER A 237 1.18 -15.88 7.59
C SER A 237 -0.32 -15.71 7.86
N PHE A 238 -1.10 -15.43 6.82
CA PHE A 238 -2.55 -15.20 6.92
C PHE A 238 -3.40 -16.36 6.41
N ALA A 239 -2.81 -17.32 5.67
CA ALA A 239 -3.50 -18.53 5.22
C ALA A 239 -3.97 -19.41 6.38
N SER A 240 -3.32 -19.32 7.55
CA SER A 240 -3.72 -20.06 8.75
C SER A 240 -4.99 -19.51 9.43
N ASP A 241 -5.41 -18.29 9.11
CA ASP A 241 -6.57 -17.64 9.74
C ASP A 241 -7.89 -17.91 9.01
N ILE A 242 -7.84 -18.56 7.83
CA ILE A 242 -9.04 -18.96 7.09
C ILE A 242 -9.31 -20.44 7.41
N PRO A 243 -10.33 -20.76 8.22
CA PRO A 243 -10.77 -22.15 8.34
C PRO A 243 -11.20 -22.60 6.95
N PHE A 244 -10.64 -23.73 6.49
CA PHE A 244 -11.02 -24.41 5.26
C PHE A 244 -12.54 -24.51 5.14
N ASN A 245 -13.14 -23.58 4.40
CA ASN A 245 -14.54 -23.62 4.01
C ASN A 245 -14.64 -23.01 2.60
N ASN A 246 -13.81 -23.52 1.68
CA ASN A 246 -13.99 -23.31 0.25
C ASN A 246 -15.02 -24.30 -0.31
N ASP A 247 -16.17 -24.43 0.36
CA ASP A 247 -17.38 -24.99 -0.25
C ASP A 247 -18.22 -23.81 -0.75
N ASP A 248 -17.67 -23.06 -1.70
CA ASP A 248 -18.42 -22.06 -2.44
C ASP A 248 -18.85 -22.70 -3.79
N PRO A 249 -20.13 -23.11 -3.95
CA PRO A 249 -20.59 -23.94 -5.07
C PRO A 249 -20.65 -23.21 -6.42
N HIS A 250 -20.05 -22.01 -6.52
CA HIS A 250 -20.04 -21.16 -7.71
C HIS A 250 -18.64 -20.90 -8.31
N GLN A 251 -17.57 -21.50 -7.77
CA GLN A 251 -16.29 -21.51 -8.48
C GLN A 251 -16.34 -22.54 -9.61
N ASP A 252 -16.43 -22.05 -10.84
CA ASP A 252 -16.32 -22.88 -12.05
C ASP A 252 -14.98 -23.66 -11.98
N PRO A 253 -15.00 -25.00 -11.81
CA PRO A 253 -13.81 -25.80 -11.51
C PRO A 253 -12.78 -25.82 -12.65
N LEU A 254 -13.11 -25.21 -13.80
CA LEU A 254 -12.30 -25.15 -15.00
C LEU A 254 -11.47 -23.86 -15.14
N ALA A 255 -11.68 -22.85 -14.28
CA ALA A 255 -10.89 -21.61 -14.32
C ALA A 255 -10.82 -20.91 -12.95
N PRO A 256 -10.09 -21.46 -11.96
CA PRO A 256 -9.71 -20.65 -10.80
C PRO A 256 -8.91 -19.45 -11.32
N SER A 257 -9.42 -18.23 -11.12
CA SER A 257 -8.69 -17.02 -11.50
C SER A 257 -7.27 -17.11 -10.95
N PRO A 258 -6.22 -16.84 -11.75
CA PRO A 258 -4.85 -16.99 -11.27
C PRO A 258 -4.66 -16.13 -10.04
N SER A 259 -3.95 -16.67 -9.04
CA SER A 259 -3.70 -15.91 -7.81
C SER A 259 -3.10 -14.55 -8.16
N PRO A 260 -3.44 -13.48 -7.42
CA PRO A 260 -2.88 -12.15 -7.64
C PRO A 260 -1.35 -12.15 -7.75
N LEU A 261 -0.70 -12.98 -6.94
CA LEU A 261 0.75 -13.17 -6.96
C LEU A 261 1.25 -13.80 -8.26
N ALA A 262 0.56 -14.82 -8.79
CA ALA A 262 0.93 -15.45 -10.06
C ALA A 262 0.78 -14.48 -11.24
N ALA A 263 -0.33 -13.74 -11.28
CA ALA A 263 -0.55 -12.69 -12.28
C ALA A 263 0.52 -11.58 -12.20
N PHE A 264 0.86 -11.15 -10.99
CA PHE A 264 1.92 -10.18 -10.75
C PHE A 264 3.30 -10.68 -11.20
N ALA A 265 3.65 -11.92 -10.86
CA ALA A 265 4.92 -12.52 -11.27
C ALA A 265 5.03 -12.61 -12.81
N LEU A 266 3.94 -13.00 -13.49
CA LEU A 266 3.89 -12.99 -14.94
C LEU A 266 4.07 -11.58 -15.51
N HIS A 267 3.40 -10.57 -14.93
CA HIS A 267 3.55 -9.18 -15.36
C HIS A 267 5.01 -8.68 -15.22
N LEU A 268 5.69 -9.01 -14.12
CA LEU A 268 7.11 -8.69 -13.95
C LEU A 268 7.98 -9.32 -15.03
N VAL A 269 7.76 -10.60 -15.33
CA VAL A 269 8.50 -11.31 -16.37
C VAL A 269 8.29 -10.66 -17.74
N LEU A 270 7.04 -10.31 -18.08
CA LEU A 270 6.73 -9.65 -19.35
C LEU A 270 7.43 -8.29 -19.48
N LEU A 271 7.44 -7.48 -18.42
CA LEU A 271 8.17 -6.20 -18.40
C LEU A 271 9.68 -6.38 -18.68
N LEU A 272 10.29 -7.40 -18.08
CA LEU A 272 11.70 -7.72 -18.32
C LEU A 272 11.93 -8.20 -19.76
N LEU A 273 11.12 -9.12 -20.26
CA LEU A 273 11.25 -9.66 -21.62
C LEU A 273 11.05 -8.57 -22.68
N GLU A 274 10.09 -7.67 -22.50
CA GLU A 274 9.87 -6.52 -23.38
C GLU A 274 11.10 -5.60 -23.41
N THR A 275 11.64 -5.28 -22.24
CA THR A 275 12.87 -4.47 -22.12
C THR A 275 14.05 -5.15 -22.81
N LEU A 276 14.24 -6.45 -22.61
CA LEU A 276 15.31 -7.20 -23.26
C LEU A 276 15.14 -7.23 -24.79
N ASN A 277 13.93 -7.46 -25.30
CA ASN A 277 13.66 -7.45 -26.74
C ASN A 277 13.98 -6.11 -27.40
N ILE A 278 13.75 -4.99 -26.70
CA ILE A 278 14.02 -3.64 -27.21
C ILE A 278 15.52 -3.33 -27.23
N TYR A 279 16.24 -3.64 -26.13
CA TYR A 279 17.59 -3.13 -25.92
C TYR A 279 18.72 -4.16 -26.18
N LEU A 280 18.47 -5.46 -25.96
CA LEU A 280 19.50 -6.49 -26.12
C LEU A 280 20.08 -6.57 -27.55
N PRO A 281 19.29 -6.41 -28.65
CA PRO A 281 19.82 -6.47 -30.01
C PRO A 281 20.82 -5.36 -30.37
N ILE A 282 20.86 -4.28 -29.59
CA ILE A 282 21.73 -3.11 -29.81
C ILE A 282 23.14 -3.40 -29.29
N VAL A 283 23.24 -4.20 -28.23
CA VAL A 283 24.51 -4.63 -27.64
C VAL A 283 25.16 -5.61 -28.61
N ARG A 284 26.28 -5.21 -29.25
CA ARG A 284 26.96 -6.04 -30.27
C ARG A 284 28.07 -6.90 -29.71
N ASP A 285 28.69 -6.46 -28.62
CA ASP A 285 29.75 -7.22 -27.99
C ASP A 285 29.20 -8.55 -27.43
N ARG A 286 29.83 -9.66 -27.85
CA ARG A 286 29.42 -11.01 -27.44
C ARG A 286 29.66 -11.22 -25.94
N THR A 287 30.72 -10.65 -25.37
CA THR A 287 31.04 -10.88 -23.96
C THR A 287 30.07 -10.17 -23.03
N SER A 288 29.68 -8.93 -23.36
CA SER A 288 28.66 -8.19 -22.62
C SER A 288 27.27 -8.81 -22.74
N ARG A 289 26.86 -9.27 -23.93
CA ARG A 289 25.61 -10.02 -24.13
C ARG A 289 25.54 -11.29 -23.29
N ASP A 290 26.59 -12.12 -23.34
CA ASP A 290 26.67 -13.35 -22.55
C ASP A 290 26.60 -13.05 -21.04
N SER A 291 27.27 -11.98 -20.60
CA SER A 291 27.22 -11.50 -19.21
C SER A 291 25.80 -11.07 -18.80
N ILE A 292 25.11 -10.27 -19.62
CA ILE A 292 23.72 -9.84 -19.38
C ILE A 292 22.80 -11.05 -19.30
N LEU A 293 22.86 -11.96 -20.27
CA LEU A 293 21.99 -13.14 -20.30
C LEU A 293 22.24 -14.08 -19.12
N THR A 294 23.50 -14.20 -18.70
CA THR A 294 23.86 -14.95 -17.48
C THR A 294 23.22 -14.30 -16.24
N GLN A 295 23.26 -12.96 -16.12
CA GLN A 295 22.59 -12.24 -15.02
C GLN A 295 21.06 -12.45 -15.05
N VAL A 296 20.45 -12.45 -16.24
CA VAL A 296 19.01 -12.71 -16.41
C VAL A 296 18.67 -14.16 -16.04
N LEU A 297 19.50 -15.14 -16.41
CA LEU A 297 19.32 -16.54 -16.01
C LEU A 297 19.42 -16.74 -14.49
N TYR A 298 20.35 -16.06 -13.82
CA TYR A 298 20.40 -16.05 -12.35
C TYR A 298 19.16 -15.39 -11.74
N CYS A 299 18.64 -14.33 -12.36
CA CYS A 299 17.38 -13.70 -11.96
C CYS A 299 16.20 -14.69 -12.12
N ALA A 300 16.10 -15.37 -13.26
CA ALA A 300 15.09 -16.38 -13.54
C ALA A 300 15.14 -17.54 -12.55
N GLY A 301 16.34 -18.04 -12.23
CA GLY A 301 16.50 -19.07 -11.19
C GLY A 301 16.07 -18.57 -9.81
N SER A 302 16.41 -17.33 -9.45
CA SER A 302 16.03 -16.76 -8.14
C SER A 302 14.51 -16.58 -8.00
N LEU A 303 13.82 -16.10 -9.05
CA LEU A 303 12.36 -16.03 -9.08
C LEU A 303 11.71 -17.41 -9.26
N GLY A 304 12.39 -18.35 -9.92
CA GLY A 304 11.97 -19.73 -10.10
C GLY A 304 11.83 -20.49 -8.78
N ARG A 305 12.69 -20.22 -7.80
CA ARG A 305 12.52 -20.71 -6.41
C ARG A 305 11.22 -20.22 -5.75
N LEU A 306 10.66 -19.12 -6.26
CA LEU A 306 9.37 -18.57 -5.85
C LEU A 306 8.25 -18.98 -6.82
N GLY A 307 8.46 -19.96 -7.71
CA GLY A 307 7.44 -20.49 -8.61
C GLY A 307 7.20 -19.65 -9.87
N ALA A 308 8.10 -18.72 -10.20
CA ALA A 308 8.02 -17.86 -11.38
C ALA A 308 9.26 -18.02 -12.28
N ASP A 309 9.57 -19.25 -12.68
CA ASP A 309 10.69 -19.51 -13.59
C ASP A 309 10.31 -19.13 -15.03
N PHE A 310 11.11 -18.25 -15.62
CA PHE A 310 10.96 -17.79 -17.00
C PHE A 310 12.18 -18.10 -17.87
N SER A 311 13.08 -18.98 -17.40
CA SER A 311 14.30 -19.34 -18.12
C SER A 311 14.01 -19.83 -19.53
N MET A 312 12.93 -20.61 -19.73
CA MET A 312 12.53 -21.09 -21.05
C MET A 312 12.04 -19.98 -21.98
N LEU A 313 11.44 -18.90 -21.46
CA LEU A 313 10.94 -17.80 -22.28
C LEU A 313 12.08 -17.01 -22.93
N LEU A 314 13.27 -17.01 -22.33
CA LEU A 314 14.46 -16.36 -22.89
C LEU A 314 14.93 -17.01 -24.21
N ALA A 315 14.58 -18.28 -24.45
CA ALA A 315 14.84 -18.94 -25.73
C ALA A 315 14.13 -18.21 -26.90
N SER A 316 12.99 -17.56 -26.63
CA SER A 316 12.23 -16.83 -27.64
C SER A 316 12.86 -15.51 -28.08
N ILE A 317 13.83 -14.98 -27.32
CA ILE A 317 14.53 -13.71 -27.60
C ILE A 317 15.57 -13.85 -28.74
N GLY A 318 15.78 -15.07 -29.25
CA GLY A 318 16.64 -15.31 -30.42
C GLY A 318 18.13 -15.17 -30.10
N VAL A 319 18.57 -15.76 -28.98
CA VAL A 319 19.98 -15.85 -28.62
C VAL A 319 20.61 -17.02 -29.37
N ASP A 320 21.58 -16.73 -30.23
CA ASP A 320 22.43 -17.75 -30.88
C ASP A 320 23.17 -18.57 -29.78
N ASP A 321 23.27 -19.88 -29.96
CA ASP A 321 23.90 -20.80 -28.99
C ASP A 321 23.21 -20.90 -27.60
N TRP A 322 21.90 -20.66 -27.53
CA TRP A 322 21.10 -20.76 -26.29
C TRP A 322 21.35 -22.04 -25.47
N ASP A 323 21.43 -23.21 -26.14
CA ASP A 323 21.70 -24.50 -25.49
C ASP A 323 23.05 -24.51 -24.75
N GLN A 324 24.11 -23.95 -25.34
CA GLN A 324 25.43 -23.89 -24.71
C GLN A 324 25.44 -22.95 -23.52
N LEU A 325 24.75 -21.82 -23.62
CA LEU A 325 24.63 -20.84 -22.53
C LEU A 325 23.88 -21.43 -21.34
N VAL A 326 22.75 -22.10 -21.57
CA VAL A 326 21.96 -22.75 -20.51
C VAL A 326 22.75 -23.89 -19.86
N LYS A 327 23.45 -24.72 -20.64
CA LYS A 327 24.34 -25.77 -20.12
C LYS A 327 25.44 -25.17 -19.23
N ARG A 328 26.09 -24.09 -19.68
CA ARG A 328 27.11 -23.37 -18.89
C ARG A 328 26.54 -22.80 -17.60
N HIS A 329 25.38 -22.15 -17.67
CA HIS A 329 24.70 -21.62 -16.48
C HIS A 329 24.33 -22.74 -15.49
N ARG A 330 23.75 -23.85 -15.96
CA ARG A 330 23.37 -24.98 -15.11
C ARG A 330 24.57 -25.60 -14.38
N LEU A 331 25.71 -25.70 -15.04
CA LEU A 331 26.96 -26.16 -14.43
C LEU A 331 27.49 -25.18 -13.38
N LEU A 332 27.46 -23.87 -13.66
CA LEU A 332 27.90 -22.84 -12.72
C LEU A 332 26.99 -22.75 -11.49
N ALA A 333 25.68 -22.78 -11.70
CA ALA A 333 24.69 -22.81 -10.62
C ALA A 333 24.85 -24.07 -9.75
N GLY A 334 25.00 -25.25 -10.37
CA GLY A 334 25.20 -26.50 -9.64
C GLY A 334 26.51 -26.53 -8.83
N ARG A 335 27.59 -25.91 -9.34
CA ARG A 335 28.85 -25.76 -8.58
C ARG A 335 28.68 -24.81 -7.39
N LEU A 336 27.95 -23.71 -7.55
CA LEU A 336 27.67 -22.79 -6.45
C LEU A 336 26.81 -23.46 -5.37
N GLU A 337 25.80 -24.24 -5.75
CA GLU A 337 24.96 -24.99 -4.81
C GLU A 337 25.76 -26.07 -4.07
N SER A 338 26.68 -26.76 -4.74
CA SER A 338 27.61 -27.71 -4.11
C SER A 338 28.51 -27.03 -3.08
N VAL A 339 29.10 -25.89 -3.43
CA VAL A 339 30.00 -25.14 -2.53
C VAL A 339 29.21 -24.58 -1.33
N ILE A 340 28.01 -24.05 -1.55
CA ILE A 340 27.14 -23.57 -0.46
C ILE A 340 26.66 -24.73 0.43
N GLY A 341 26.41 -25.90 -0.16
CA GLY A 341 26.07 -27.14 0.57
C GLY A 341 27.21 -27.62 1.45
N GLU A 342 28.45 -27.60 0.95
CA GLU A 342 29.66 -27.97 1.69
C GLU A 342 29.93 -27.02 2.88
N HIS A 343 29.64 -25.72 2.73
CA HIS A 343 29.75 -24.75 3.83
C HIS A 343 28.68 -24.95 4.90
N ARG A 344 27.48 -25.44 4.54
CA ARG A 344 26.40 -25.77 5.50
C ARG A 344 26.61 -27.10 6.22
N SER A 345 27.50 -27.97 5.75
CA SER A 345 27.86 -29.23 6.41
C SER A 345 29.05 -29.11 7.38
N HIS A 346 29.69 -27.94 7.44
CA HIS A 346 30.85 -27.68 8.30
C HIS A 346 30.58 -26.69 9.46
N ASP A 347 29.35 -26.18 9.55
CA ASP A 347 28.78 -25.53 10.75
C ASP A 347 27.74 -26.49 11.38
#